data_AF-A0A8J6HPB4-F1
#
_entry.id   AF-A0A8J6HPB4-F1
#
_cell.length_a   1.000
_cell.length_b   1.000
_cell.length_c   1.000
_cell.angle_alpha   90.00
_cell.angle_beta   90.00
_cell.angle_gamma   90.00
#
_symmetry.space_group_name_H-M   'P 1'
#
loop_
_entity.id
_entity.type
_entity.pdbx_description
1 polymer ?
#
loop_
_entity_poly.entity_id
_entity_poly.type
_entity_poly.pdbx_seq_one_letter_code
_entity_poly.pdbx_strand_id
1 'polypeptide(L)'
;MYAYFRKLVYFSTECVFAPNAYRGHARMLLKDLEKVDPAVIMNIIQSGESLTINATANMPTLSRCTRCGYVSSQEVCKACVLLEGLNKGLPRLGIGKSSKVKRFMQENSPCCKTQSCLCNKK
;
A
#
# COMPACT_ATOMS: atom_id res chain seq x y z
N MET A 1 2.59 -17.27 24.81
CA MET A 1 3.06 -17.81 26.12
C MET A 1 3.78 -16.77 26.97
N TYR A 2 4.79 -16.05 26.47
CA TYR A 2 5.54 -15.07 27.28
C TYR A 2 4.69 -13.96 27.93
N ALA A 3 3.81 -13.32 27.16
CA ALA A 3 2.97 -12.23 27.66
C ALA A 3 2.02 -12.67 28.81
N TYR A 4 1.50 -13.89 28.73
CA TYR A 4 0.67 -14.49 29.78
C TYR A 4 1.49 -14.76 31.05
N PHE A 5 2.66 -15.39 30.91
CA PHE A 5 3.57 -15.66 32.04
C PHE A 5 3.97 -14.39 32.80
N ARG A 6 4.23 -13.30 32.07
CA ARG A 6 4.58 -12.00 32.64
C ARG A 6 3.37 -11.15 33.08
N LYS A 7 2.15 -11.66 32.94
CA LYS A 7 0.89 -10.94 33.25
C LYS A 7 0.83 -9.54 32.62
N LEU A 8 1.30 -9.41 31.37
CA LEU A 8 1.23 -8.15 30.64
C LEU A 8 -0.20 -7.91 30.14
N VAL A 9 -0.64 -6.65 30.15
CA VAL A 9 -1.90 -6.26 29.53
C VAL A 9 -1.73 -6.39 28.01
N TYR A 10 -2.54 -7.24 27.39
CA TYR A 10 -2.58 -7.42 25.95
C TYR A 10 -4.02 -7.48 25.44
N PHE A 11 -4.23 -7.09 24.19
CA PHE A 11 -5.53 -7.16 23.54
C PHE A 11 -5.59 -8.40 22.65
N SER A 12 -6.59 -9.26 22.87
CA SER A 12 -6.77 -10.51 22.13
C SER A 12 -7.83 -10.45 21.03
N THR A 13 -8.60 -9.36 20.94
CA THR A 13 -9.67 -9.30 19.93
C THR A 13 -9.10 -8.84 18.59
N GLU A 14 -9.49 -9.54 17.54
CA GLU A 14 -9.07 -9.23 16.19
C GLU A 14 -9.94 -8.11 15.59
N CYS A 15 -9.41 -7.39 14.61
CA CYS A 15 -10.20 -6.42 13.86
C CYS A 15 -11.29 -7.12 13.04
N VAL A 16 -12.48 -6.53 12.94
CA VAL A 16 -13.60 -7.06 12.12
C VAL A 16 -13.22 -7.27 10.65
N PHE A 17 -12.25 -6.50 10.14
CA PHE A 17 -11.73 -6.61 8.77
C PHE A 17 -10.51 -7.53 8.65
N ALA A 18 -9.97 -8.06 9.75
CA ALA A 18 -8.83 -8.97 9.75
C ALA A 18 -9.02 -10.25 8.89
N PRO A 19 -10.19 -10.93 8.86
CA PRO A 19 -10.32 -12.17 8.11
C PRO A 19 -10.18 -11.99 6.60
N ASN A 20 -10.42 -10.79 6.07
CA ASN A 20 -10.28 -10.50 4.64
C ASN A 20 -8.84 -10.13 4.24
N ALA A 21 -7.88 -10.16 5.18
CA ALA A 21 -6.50 -9.78 4.91
C ALA A 21 -5.70 -10.96 4.35
N TYR A 22 -5.17 -10.79 3.13
CA TYR A 22 -4.37 -11.84 2.46
C TYR A 22 -3.14 -12.30 3.25
N ARG A 23 -2.56 -11.42 4.08
CA ARG A 23 -1.43 -11.76 4.95
C ARG A 23 -1.73 -12.92 5.92
N GLY A 24 -3.00 -13.13 6.28
CA GLY A 24 -3.42 -14.26 7.12
C GLY A 24 -3.20 -15.62 6.45
N HIS A 25 -3.47 -15.72 5.15
CA HIS A 25 -3.24 -16.96 4.37
C HIS A 25 -1.75 -17.33 4.34
N ALA A 26 -0.87 -16.35 4.11
CA ALA A 26 0.58 -16.59 4.15
C ALA A 26 1.06 -17.05 5.53
N ARG A 27 0.50 -16.49 6.61
CA ARG A 27 0.81 -16.93 7.98
C ARG A 27 0.37 -18.36 8.25
N MET A 28 -0.83 -18.74 7.78
CA MET A 28 -1.35 -20.10 7.91
C MET A 28 -0.46 -21.11 7.16
N LEU A 29 -0.09 -20.79 5.92
CA LEU A 29 0.84 -21.60 5.14
C LEU A 29 2.16 -21.83 5.87
N LEU A 30 2.77 -20.78 6.42
CA LEU A 30 4.01 -20.92 7.21
C LEU A 30 3.82 -21.82 8.43
N LYS A 31 2.67 -21.76 9.09
CA LYS A 31 2.35 -22.64 10.23
C LYS A 31 2.08 -24.08 9.81
N ASP A 32 1.53 -24.31 8.63
CA ASP A 32 1.35 -25.66 8.10
C ASP A 32 2.70 -26.28 7.71
N LEU A 33 3.62 -25.49 7.16
CA LEU A 33 5.00 -25.92 6.92
C LEU A 33 5.75 -26.22 8.23
N GLU A 34 5.55 -25.41 9.27
CA GLU A 34 6.19 -25.61 10.58
C GLU A 34 5.75 -26.92 11.26
N LYS A 35 4.54 -27.43 10.95
CA LYS A 35 4.09 -28.74 11.42
C LYS A 35 4.92 -29.89 10.82
N VAL A 36 5.47 -29.70 9.62
CA VAL A 36 6.30 -30.70 8.94
C VAL A 36 7.77 -30.54 9.33
N ASP A 37 8.29 -29.31 9.29
CA ASP A 37 9.64 -28.96 9.70
C ASP A 37 9.64 -27.79 10.70
N PRO A 38 10.01 -28.02 11.97
CA PRO A 38 10.01 -26.95 12.98
C PRO A 38 11.03 -25.85 12.70
N ALA A 39 12.05 -26.08 11.87
CA ALA A 39 13.09 -25.10 11.54
C ALA A 39 12.72 -24.21 10.35
N VAL A 40 11.63 -24.49 9.63
CA VAL A 40 11.30 -23.86 8.33
C VAL A 40 11.27 -22.33 8.39
N ILE A 41 10.73 -21.74 9.46
CA ILE A 41 10.63 -20.29 9.61
C ILE A 41 12.03 -19.68 9.71
N MET A 42 12.93 -20.30 10.50
CA MET A 42 14.30 -19.81 10.67
C MET A 42 15.10 -19.97 9.37
N ASN A 43 14.93 -21.11 8.68
CA ASN A 43 15.59 -21.38 7.41
C ASN A 43 15.19 -20.36 6.32
N ILE A 44 13.91 -19.97 6.27
CA ILE A 44 13.42 -18.93 5.35
C ILE A 44 14.05 -17.56 5.69
N ILE A 45 14.18 -17.22 6.97
CA ILE A 45 14.82 -15.95 7.39
C ILE A 45 16.29 -15.93 6.96
N GLN A 46 17.06 -16.98 7.26
CA GLN A 46 18.47 -17.08 6.88
C GLN A 46 18.66 -17.06 5.35
N SER A 47 17.77 -17.74 4.61
CA SER A 47 17.75 -17.68 3.15
C SER A 47 17.43 -16.27 2.64
N GLY A 48 16.58 -15.51 3.33
CA GLY A 48 16.26 -14.13 2.98
C GLY A 48 17.39 -13.15 3.29
N GLU A 49 18.13 -13.37 4.37
CA GLU A 49 19.30 -12.56 4.75
C GLU A 49 20.50 -12.79 3.82
N SER A 50 20.70 -14.02 3.37
CA SER A 50 21.75 -14.37 2.40
C SER A 50 21.40 -13.99 0.95
N LEU A 51 20.17 -13.52 0.70
CA LEU A 51 19.73 -13.11 -0.63
C LEU A 51 20.34 -11.75 -1.02
N THR A 52 21.34 -11.78 -1.90
CA THR A 52 21.93 -10.57 -2.49
C THR A 52 21.16 -10.15 -3.74
N ILE A 53 20.86 -8.85 -3.86
CA ILE A 53 20.17 -8.29 -5.03
C ILE A 53 21.22 -7.72 -5.99
N ASN A 54 21.07 -8.02 -7.28
CA ASN A 54 21.96 -7.50 -8.33
C ASN A 54 22.00 -5.96 -8.32
N ALA A 55 23.20 -5.40 -8.36
CA ALA A 55 23.45 -3.95 -8.35
C ALA A 55 22.87 -3.21 -9.58
N THR A 56 22.44 -3.94 -10.61
CA THR A 56 21.80 -3.40 -11.81
C THR A 56 20.32 -3.07 -11.62
N ALA A 57 19.75 -3.34 -10.45
CA ALA A 57 18.37 -3.00 -10.15
C ALA A 57 18.20 -1.46 -10.04
N ASN A 58 17.31 -0.90 -10.87
CA ASN A 58 16.94 0.51 -10.78
C ASN A 58 16.24 0.80 -9.44
N MET A 59 16.96 1.49 -8.54
CA MET A 59 16.43 1.89 -7.25
C MET A 59 15.85 3.31 -7.36
N PRO A 60 14.56 3.53 -7.01
CA PRO A 60 13.97 4.85 -7.09
C PRO A 60 14.63 5.81 -6.09
N THR A 61 14.80 7.06 -6.49
CA THR A 61 15.35 8.10 -5.61
C THR A 61 14.39 8.42 -4.48
N LEU A 62 14.94 8.63 -3.28
CA LEU A 62 14.16 8.98 -2.11
C LEU A 62 13.81 10.47 -2.16
N SER A 63 12.53 10.80 -2.19
CA SER A 63 12.04 12.18 -2.17
C SER A 63 11.12 12.43 -0.97
N ARG A 64 10.71 13.70 -0.78
CA ARG A 64 9.78 14.10 0.29
C ARG A 64 8.51 14.68 -0.30
N CYS A 65 7.38 14.36 0.33
CA CYS A 65 6.08 14.90 -0.03
C CYS A 65 6.03 16.42 0.21
N THR A 66 5.56 17.18 -0.78
CA THR A 66 5.43 18.65 -0.69
C THR A 66 4.39 19.11 0.33
N ARG A 67 3.39 18.27 0.67
CA ARG A 67 2.31 18.64 1.60
C ARG A 67 2.60 18.31 3.06
N CYS A 68 3.08 17.11 3.34
CA CYS A 68 3.28 16.62 4.72
C CYS A 68 4.75 16.43 5.10
N GLY A 69 5.70 16.60 4.17
CA GLY A 69 7.13 16.40 4.41
C GLY A 69 7.57 14.95 4.58
N TYR A 70 6.65 13.98 4.58
CA TYR A 70 6.97 12.56 4.76
C TYR A 70 7.62 11.94 3.52
N VAL A 71 8.33 10.84 3.72
CA VAL A 71 9.06 10.13 2.67
C VAL A 71 8.11 9.62 1.59
N SER A 72 8.43 9.87 0.33
CA SER A 72 7.58 9.53 -0.82
C SER A 72 8.43 9.30 -2.06
N SER A 73 7.95 8.43 -2.97
CA SER A 73 8.53 8.28 -4.31
C SER A 73 7.90 9.23 -5.34
N GLN A 74 6.82 9.92 -4.96
CA GLN A 74 6.09 10.90 -5.77
C GLN A 74 6.07 12.26 -5.06
N GLU A 75 5.85 13.35 -5.80
CA GLU A 75 5.77 14.72 -5.26
C GLU A 75 4.74 14.86 -4.13
N VAL A 76 3.60 14.16 -4.23
CA VAL A 76 2.56 14.13 -3.20
C VAL A 76 2.34 12.68 -2.74
N CYS A 77 2.28 12.50 -1.41
CA CYS A 77 2.15 11.19 -0.79
C CYS A 77 0.79 10.53 -1.10
N LYS A 78 0.74 9.20 -1.20
CA LYS A 78 -0.51 8.49 -1.52
C LYS A 78 -1.59 8.69 -0.45
N ALA A 79 -1.19 8.81 0.82
CA ALA A 79 -2.11 9.15 1.91
C ALA A 79 -2.72 10.55 1.73
N CYS A 80 -1.92 11.53 1.30
CA CYS A 80 -2.33 12.91 1.06
C CYS A 80 -3.35 12.99 -0.09
N VAL A 81 -3.12 12.22 -1.16
CA VAL A 81 -4.06 12.08 -2.29
C VAL A 81 -5.36 11.42 -1.84
N LEU A 82 -5.28 10.41 -0.98
CA LEU A 82 -6.45 9.73 -0.45
C LEU A 82 -7.30 10.66 0.43
N LEU A 83 -6.68 11.41 1.33
CA LEU A 83 -7.37 12.40 2.18
C LEU A 83 -8.08 13.46 1.35
N GLU A 84 -7.43 13.98 0.32
CA GLU A 84 -8.06 14.93 -0.60
C GLU A 84 -9.24 14.30 -1.36
N GLY A 85 -9.10 13.05 -1.81
CA GLY A 85 -10.19 12.31 -2.45
C GLY A 85 -11.38 12.12 -1.52
N LEU A 86 -11.15 11.79 -0.24
CA LEU A 86 -12.20 11.64 0.76
C LEU A 86 -12.91 12.97 1.05
N ASN A 87 -12.15 14.06 1.23
CA ASN A 87 -12.72 15.38 1.48
C ASN A 87 -13.53 15.92 0.30
N LYS A 88 -13.20 15.52 -0.93
CA LYS A 88 -13.93 15.87 -2.16
C LYS A 88 -15.06 14.89 -2.52
N GLY A 89 -15.32 13.86 -1.70
CA GLY A 89 -16.32 12.83 -2.00
C GLY A 89 -15.94 11.91 -3.18
N LEU A 90 -14.68 11.90 -3.60
CA LEU A 90 -14.12 11.13 -4.72
C LEU A 90 -13.13 10.07 -4.21
N PRO A 91 -13.56 9.02 -3.48
CA PRO A 91 -12.67 8.04 -2.88
C PRO A 91 -11.86 7.23 -3.91
N ARG A 92 -12.36 7.13 -5.16
CA ARG A 92 -11.69 6.38 -6.24
C ARG A 92 -10.39 7.05 -6.73
N LEU A 93 -10.19 8.33 -6.45
CA LEU A 93 -8.95 9.06 -6.75
C LEU A 93 -7.74 8.48 -5.99
N GLY A 94 -7.96 8.07 -4.74
CA GLY A 94 -6.90 7.55 -3.85
C GLY A 94 -6.63 6.06 -3.98
N ILE A 95 -7.58 5.25 -4.45
CA ILE A 95 -7.51 3.77 -4.33
C ILE A 95 -7.18 3.09 -5.67
N GLY A 96 -7.45 3.75 -6.81
CA GLY A 96 -7.28 3.16 -8.15
C GLY A 96 -5.89 3.32 -8.78
N LYS A 97 -5.66 2.56 -9.86
CA LYS A 97 -4.54 2.79 -10.79
C LYS A 97 -4.67 4.19 -11.38
N SER A 98 -3.60 4.99 -11.33
CA SER A 98 -3.55 6.37 -11.84
C SER A 98 -4.08 6.48 -13.28
N SER A 99 -3.83 5.48 -14.12
CA SER A 99 -4.31 5.41 -15.51
C SER A 99 -5.84 5.37 -15.66
N LYS A 100 -6.55 4.65 -14.78
CA LYS A 100 -8.03 4.61 -14.80
C LYS A 100 -8.64 5.92 -14.31
N VAL A 101 -8.02 6.55 -13.32
CA VAL A 101 -8.51 7.81 -12.75
C VAL A 101 -8.34 8.97 -13.73
N LYS A 102 -7.21 9.05 -14.44
CA LYS A 102 -6.97 10.07 -15.48
C LYS A 102 -8.00 10.00 -16.62
N ARG A 103 -8.37 8.78 -17.06
CA ARG A 103 -9.44 8.58 -18.07
C ARG A 103 -10.80 9.07 -17.55
N PHE A 104 -11.15 8.73 -16.31
CA PHE A 104 -12.40 9.17 -15.69
C PHE A 104 -12.50 10.70 -15.52
N MET A 105 -11.36 11.37 -15.27
CA MET A 105 -11.29 12.85 -15.20
C MET A 105 -11.36 13.52 -16.58
N GLN A 106 -10.83 12.89 -17.64
CA GLN A 106 -10.99 13.37 -19.01
C GLN A 106 -12.43 13.25 -19.50
N GLU A 107 -13.12 12.15 -19.17
CA GLU A 107 -14.52 11.92 -19.55
C GLU A 107 -15.51 12.82 -18.77
N ASN A 108 -15.19 13.21 -17.54
CA ASN A 108 -16.04 14.07 -16.69
C ASN A 108 -15.59 15.54 -16.62
N SER A 109 -14.70 15.98 -17.49
CA SER A 109 -14.33 17.40 -17.57
C SER A 109 -15.51 18.25 -18.07
N PRO A 110 -15.91 19.33 -17.37
CA PRO A 110 -17.08 20.13 -17.72
C PRO A 110 -16.94 20.95 -19.02
N CYS A 111 -15.78 20.98 -19.69
CA CYS A 111 -15.55 21.80 -20.89
C CYS A 111 -16.12 21.20 -22.21
N CYS A 112 -16.87 20.11 -22.18
CA CYS A 112 -17.38 19.50 -23.42
C CYS A 112 -18.91 19.32 -23.44
N LYS A 113 -19.67 20.21 -22.78
CA LYS A 113 -21.14 20.25 -22.91
C LYS A 113 -21.69 21.47 -23.62
N THR A 114 -20.86 22.40 -24.07
CA THR A 114 -21.29 23.51 -24.93
C THR A 114 -20.23 23.76 -25.99
N GLN A 115 -20.67 23.86 -27.24
CA GLN A 115 -19.83 24.11 -28.41
C GLN A 115 -19.10 25.45 -28.28
N SER A 116 -17.92 25.46 -27.65
CA SER A 116 -16.84 26.46 -27.76
C SER A 116 -15.87 26.33 -26.58
N CYS A 117 -14.96 25.37 -26.61
CA CYS A 117 -13.78 25.40 -25.73
C CYS A 117 -12.51 25.37 -26.60
N LEU A 118 -11.95 26.56 -26.88
CA LEU A 118 -10.57 26.72 -27.32
C LEU A 118 -9.65 26.32 -26.17
N CYS A 119 -9.35 25.03 -26.07
CA CYS A 119 -8.35 24.53 -25.14
C CYS A 119 -6.98 24.67 -25.82
N ASN A 120 -6.32 25.81 -25.59
CA ASN A 120 -4.96 26.04 -26.07
C ASN A 120 -4.02 24.99 -25.45
N LYS A 121 -3.57 24.04 -26.28
CA LYS A 121 -2.40 23.22 -25.98
C LYS A 121 -1.17 24.13 -26.10
N LYS A 122 -0.54 24.44 -24.97
CA LYS A 122 0.91 24.66 -24.96
C LYS A 122 1.59 23.32 -24.70
#